data_AF-A0A3D5CD43-F1
#
_entry.id   AF-A0A3D5CD43-F1
#
_cell.length_a   1.000
_cell.length_b   1.000
_cell.length_c   1.000
_cell.angle_alpha   90.00
_cell.angle_beta   90.00
_cell.angle_gamma   90.00
#
_symmetry.space_group_name_H-M   'P 1'
#
loop_
_entity.id
_entity.type
_entity.pdbx_description
1 polymer ?
#
loop_
_entity_poly.entity_id
_entity_poly.type
_entity_poly.pdbx_seq_one_letter_code
_entity_poly.pdbx_strand_id
1 'polypeptide(L)' 'FDLLVWFLQHPGVVHSREDLIREVWGWNVGDPSTVTVHVRRLREKVETDPSRPTRLATVFGKGYRWDTDGSAGTP' A
#
# COMPACT_ATOMS: atom_id res chain seq x y z
N PHE A 1 9.71 -7.72 -3.33
CA PHE A 1 9.50 -6.29 -2.98
C PHE A 1 8.44 -5.66 -3.89
N ASP A 2 7.66 -6.51 -4.57
CA ASP A 2 6.84 -6.18 -5.74
C ASP A 2 5.69 -5.25 -5.37
N LEU A 3 5.12 -5.40 -4.17
CA LEU A 3 4.09 -4.50 -3.65
C LEU A 3 4.57 -3.04 -3.56
N LEU A 4 5.82 -2.81 -3.13
CA LEU A 4 6.37 -1.45 -3.08
C LEU A 4 6.58 -0.89 -4.49
N VAL A 5 7.12 -1.70 -5.39
CA VAL A 5 7.35 -1.29 -6.78
C VAL A 5 6.02 -0.95 -7.46
N TRP A 6 4.97 -1.73 -7.21
CA TRP A 6 3.61 -1.43 -7.66
C TRP A 6 3.12 -0.07 -7.15
N PHE A 7 3.22 0.16 -5.84
CA PHE A 7 2.83 1.44 -5.25
C PHE A 7 3.62 2.64 -5.78
N LEU A 8 4.91 2.47 -6.05
CA LEU A 8 5.76 3.51 -6.63
C LEU A 8 5.44 3.80 -8.10
N GLN A 9 4.94 2.81 -8.84
CA GLN A 9 4.45 3.00 -10.21
C GLN A 9 3.07 3.66 -10.26
N HIS A 10 2.27 3.53 -9.19
CA HIS A 10 0.92 4.08 -9.07
C HIS A 10 0.76 4.99 -7.83
N PRO A 11 1.53 6.09 -7.72
CA PRO A 11 1.43 7.00 -6.58
C PRO A 11 0.07 7.74 -6.59
N GLY A 12 -0.46 8.01 -5.39
CA GLY A 12 -1.72 8.75 -5.21
C GLY A 12 -3.00 7.96 -5.51
N VAL A 13 -2.89 6.73 -6.01
CA VAL A 13 -4.04 5.88 -6.34
C VAL A 13 -4.37 4.93 -5.18
N VAL A 14 -5.66 4.79 -4.88
CA VAL A 14 -6.15 3.85 -3.87
C VAL A 14 -6.34 2.48 -4.51
N HIS A 15 -5.64 1.48 -3.98
CA HIS A 15 -5.77 0.10 -4.43
C HIS A 15 -6.41 -0.77 -3.36
N SER A 16 -7.45 -1.49 -3.75
CA SER A 16 -8.13 -2.49 -2.92
C SER A 16 -7.23 -3.68 -2.62
N ARG A 17 -7.52 -4.41 -1.54
CA ARG A 17 -6.74 -5.62 -1.19
C ARG A 17 -6.82 -6.67 -2.30
N GLU A 18 -8.00 -6.82 -2.90
CA GLU A 18 -8.25 -7.76 -4.00
C GLU A 18 -7.48 -7.38 -5.27
N ASP A 19 -7.49 -6.10 -5.65
CA ASP A 19 -6.66 -5.57 -6.75
C ASP A 19 -5.17 -5.82 -6.50
N LEU A 20 -4.67 -5.52 -5.30
CA LEU A 20 -3.26 -5.75 -4.98
C LEU A 20 -2.90 -7.24 -5.07
N ILE A 21 -3.76 -8.14 -4.59
CA ILE A 21 -3.58 -9.58 -4.76
C ILE A 21 -3.50 -9.96 -6.24
N ARG A 22 -4.45 -9.46 -7.03
CA ARG A 22 -4.54 -9.79 -8.44
C ARG A 22 -3.34 -9.29 -9.23
N GLU A 23 -3.00 -8.02 -9.07
CA GLU A 23 -1.99 -7.35 -9.91
C GLU A 23 -0.56 -7.70 -9.47
N VAL A 24 -0.31 -7.86 -8.16
CA VAL A 24 1.04 -8.14 -7.64
C VAL A 24 1.32 -9.63 -7.51
N TRP A 25 0.31 -10.45 -7.17
CA TRP A 25 0.48 -11.89 -6.93
C TRP A 25 -0.25 -12.80 -7.94
N GLY A 26 -1.03 -12.26 -8.89
CA GLY A 26 -1.55 -13.03 -10.02
C GLY A 26 -2.50 -14.17 -9.66
N TRP A 27 -3.41 -13.96 -8.69
CA TRP A 27 -4.35 -14.97 -8.15
C TRP A 27 -3.74 -16.19 -7.46
N ASN A 28 -2.41 -16.33 -7.46
CA ASN A 28 -1.73 -17.46 -6.83
C ASN A 28 -1.79 -17.40 -5.29
N VAL A 29 -2.15 -16.23 -4.75
CA VAL A 29 -2.34 -15.98 -3.33
C VAL A 29 -3.79 -15.57 -3.10
N GLY A 30 -4.63 -16.49 -2.66
CA GLY A 30 -6.06 -16.22 -2.44
C GLY A 30 -6.37 -15.47 -1.14
N ASP A 31 -5.38 -15.24 -0.27
CA ASP A 31 -5.63 -14.75 1.08
C ASP A 31 -5.30 -13.24 1.24
N PRO A 32 -6.30 -12.39 1.59
CA PRO A 32 -6.13 -10.96 1.86
C PRO A 32 -5.10 -10.63 2.94
N SER A 33 -4.78 -11.56 3.85
CA SER A 33 -3.79 -11.36 4.89
C SER A 33 -2.37 -11.27 4.34
N THR A 34 -2.11 -11.79 3.14
CA THR A 34 -0.80 -11.63 2.50
C THR A 34 -0.51 -10.15 2.22
N VAL A 35 -1.52 -9.40 1.75
CA VAL A 35 -1.40 -7.96 1.53
C VAL A 35 -1.12 -7.25 2.85
N THR A 36 -1.86 -7.55 3.92
CA THR A 36 -1.67 -6.87 5.21
C THR A 36 -0.30 -7.14 5.81
N VAL A 37 0.23 -8.38 5.70
CA VAL A 37 1.58 -8.73 6.15
C VAL A 37 2.64 -7.98 5.35
N HIS A 38 2.50 -7.91 4.02
CA HIS A 38 3.47 -7.19 3.19
C HIS A 38 3.40 -5.68 3.42
N VAL A 39 2.20 -5.10 3.54
CA VAL A 39 1.99 -3.69 3.92
C VAL A 39 2.65 -3.38 5.25
N ARG A 40 2.45 -4.23 6.28
CA ARG A 40 3.08 -4.04 7.60
C ARG A 40 4.60 -4.05 7.49
N ARG A 41 5.18 -5.06 6.82
CA ARG A 41 6.62 -5.17 6.61
C ARG A 41 7.19 -4.01 5.79
N LEU A 42 6.41 -3.47 4.85
CA LEU A 42 6.79 -2.28 4.09
C LEU A 42 6.81 -1.05 5.00
N ARG A 43 5.78 -0.85 5.82
CA ARG A 43 5.75 0.27 6.78
C ARG A 43 6.95 0.25 7.71
N GLU A 44 7.29 -0.92 8.25
CA GLU A 44 8.46 -1.10 9.11
C GLU A 44 9.79 -0.73 8.41
N LYS A 45 9.84 -0.72 7.07
CA LYS A 45 11.03 -0.39 6.28
C LYS A 45 11.03 1.04 5.73
N VAL A 46 9.88 1.58 5.36
CA VAL A 46 9.76 2.86 4.63
C VAL A 46 9.24 4.00 5.49
N GLU A 47 8.60 3.69 6.62
CA GLU A 47 8.07 4.67 7.57
C GLU A 47 9.02 4.81 8.76
N THR A 48 9.11 6.02 9.29
CA THR A 48 9.78 6.27 10.56
C THR A 48 8.96 5.75 11.75
N ASP A 49 7.63 5.89 11.69
CA ASP A 49 6.69 5.34 12.67
C ASP A 49 5.63 4.48 11.95
N PRO A 50 5.69 3.14 12.06
CA PRO A 50 4.73 2.25 11.40
C PRO A 50 3.30 2.38 11.96
N SER A 51 3.13 2.97 13.16
CA SER A 51 1.83 3.25 13.77
C SER A 51 1.16 4.48 13.16
N ARG A 52 1.94 5.37 12.55
CA ARG A 52 1.49 6.61 11.91
C ARG A 52 2.07 6.72 10.49
N PRO A 53 1.63 5.85 9.57
CA PRO A 53 2.20 5.79 8.22
C PRO A 53 1.89 7.09 7.45
N THR A 54 2.92 7.73 6.91
CA THR A 54 2.79 8.94 6.08
C THR A 54 2.89 8.62 4.59
N ARG A 55 3.66 7.60 4.21
CA ARG A 55 3.81 7.16 2.82
C ARG A 55 2.77 6.13 2.42
N LEU A 56 2.54 5.10 3.23
CA LEU A 56 1.59 4.03 2.92
C LEU A 56 0.29 4.20 3.70
N ALA A 57 -0.57 5.10 3.25
CA ALA A 57 -1.83 5.45 3.90
C ALA A 57 -2.88 4.31 3.78
N THR A 58 -3.59 4.04 4.88
CA THR A 58 -4.79 3.19 4.85
C THR A 58 -6.01 4.04 4.56
N VAL A 59 -6.74 3.73 3.50
CA VAL A 59 -8.05 4.33 3.20
C VAL A 59 -9.13 3.36 3.68
N PHE A 60 -9.75 3.67 4.82
CA PHE A 60 -10.77 2.81 5.43
C PHE A 60 -11.89 2.46 4.44
N GLY A 61 -12.21 1.17 4.34
CA GLY A 61 -13.22 0.65 3.43
C GLY A 61 -12.84 0.62 1.95
N LYS A 62 -11.68 1.17 1.56
CA LYS A 62 -11.23 1.18 0.15
C LYS A 62 -9.93 0.41 -0.07
N GLY A 63 -8.91 0.57 0.78
CA GLY A 63 -7.63 -0.12 0.60
C GLY A 63 -6.42 0.70 1.03
N TYR A 64 -5.38 0.70 0.21
CA TYR A 64 -4.09 1.34 0.50
C TYR A 64 -3.68 2.31 -0.60
N ARG A 65 -3.01 3.38 -0.22
CA ARG A 65 -2.49 4.40 -1.13
C ARG A 65 -1.05 4.72 -0.79
N TRP A 66 -0.23 4.90 -1.83
CA TRP A 66 1.11 5.44 -1.67
C TRP A 66 1.11 6.95 -1.87
N ASP A 67 1.61 7.66 -0.87
CA ASP A 67 1.81 9.10 -0.86
C ASP A 67 3.29 9.37 -1.10
N THR A 68 3.59 10.05 -2.21
CA THR A 68 4.93 10.54 -2.52
C THR A 68 5.09 11.90 -1.85
N ASP A 69 5.97 11.97 -0.86
CA ASP A 69 6.31 13.14 -0.05
C ASP A 69 6.02 14.52 -0.71
N GLY A 70 5.15 15.30 -0.06
CA GLY A 70 5.24 16.77 -0.06
C GLY A 70 4.59 17.58 -1.18
N SER A 71 3.87 16.99 -2.13
CA SER A 71 3.13 17.78 -3.15
C SER A 71 1.62 17.63 -3.02
N ALA A 72 1.03 18.70 -2.47
CA ALA A 72 -0.38 19.07 -2.43
C ALA A 72 -1.25 18.42 -1.34
N GLY A 73 -1.34 19.11 -0.19
CA GLY A 73 -2.64 19.26 0.48
C GLY A 73 -3.66 19.87 -0.48
N THR A 74 -4.95 19.59 -0.32
CA THR A 74 -5.97 20.48 0.28
C THR A 74 -7.34 19.77 0.07
N PRO A 75 -8.36 20.00 0.94
CA PRO A 75 -9.35 19.03 1.43
C PRO A 75 -10.49 18.65 0.46
#